data_AF-A0A7E4VH00-F1
#
_entry.id   AF-A0A7E4VH00-F1
#
_cell.length_a   1.000
_cell.length_b   1.000
_cell.length_c   1.000
_cell.angle_alpha   90.00
_cell.angle_beta   90.00
_cell.angle_gamma   90.00
#
_symmetry.space_group_name_H-M   'P 1'
#
loop_
_entity.id
_entity.type
_entity.pdbx_description
1 polymer ?
#
loop_
_entity_poly.entity_id
_entity_poly.type
_entity_poly.pdbx_seq_one_letter_code
_entity_poly.pdbx_strand_id
1 'polypeptide(L)'
;MSLPMIQDIRDTVIKLTYIARRAELNVIAKAYKHGDPLPRIEYTAEERETWRIAYTTLKELRKDFTCSEYQNNIVEMEAAGLLTADRIPSIQAVSDYIQRRTGFQLRPCGGLLSARDSPPLWRFACFKQHATSAIHQSRHCPMFADPEIAELSQEIGLLSLGASDEQIERLATLYFFTVEFGLCEQDGKVKAIGAGLISAYGELMHACSDVPEHKQFHPEVTVVTTYDDSKYQPLYFVTKSIKDFMDKIKTYAATIN
;
A
#
# COMPACT_ATOMS: atom_id res chain seq x y z
N MET A 1 -32.28 30.98 -0.49
CA MET A 1 -30.86 30.55 -0.43
C MET A 1 -30.49 30.06 -1.81
N SER A 2 -29.38 30.50 -2.41
CA SER A 2 -29.02 30.13 -3.78
C SER A 2 -28.48 28.70 -3.83
N LEU A 3 -28.69 27.99 -4.96
CA LEU A 3 -28.17 26.62 -5.18
C LEU A 3 -26.65 26.48 -4.89
N PRO A 4 -25.77 27.43 -5.28
CA PRO A 4 -24.35 27.38 -4.94
C PRO A 4 -24.08 27.43 -3.43
N MET A 5 -24.82 28.25 -2.69
CA MET A 5 -24.65 28.39 -1.24
C MET A 5 -25.08 27.13 -0.48
N ILE A 6 -26.11 26.41 -0.98
CA ILE A 6 -26.54 25.12 -0.41
C ILE A 6 -25.47 24.04 -0.67
N GLN A 7 -24.86 24.05 -1.85
CA GLN A 7 -23.79 23.12 -2.20
C GLN A 7 -22.52 23.35 -1.34
N ASP A 8 -22.11 24.61 -1.16
CA ASP A 8 -20.96 24.95 -0.30
C ASP A 8 -21.15 24.52 1.16
N ILE A 9 -22.37 24.70 1.70
CA ILE A 9 -22.71 24.24 3.05
C ILE A 9 -22.64 22.71 3.12
N ARG A 10 -23.18 22.01 2.11
CA ARG A 10 -23.15 20.54 2.04
C ARG A 10 -21.71 20.02 2.00
N ASP A 11 -20.86 20.60 1.17
CA ASP A 11 -19.46 20.19 1.03
C ASP A 11 -18.66 20.46 2.31
N THR A 12 -18.96 21.58 2.98
CA THR A 12 -18.37 21.91 4.29
C THR A 12 -18.79 20.90 5.36
N VAL A 13 -20.08 20.55 5.43
CA VAL A 13 -20.59 19.56 6.38
C VAL A 13 -19.97 18.20 6.13
N ILE A 14 -19.93 17.73 4.89
CA ILE A 14 -19.28 16.46 4.49
C ILE A 14 -17.82 16.43 4.97
N LYS A 15 -17.07 17.50 4.73
CA LYS A 15 -15.67 17.63 5.15
C LYS A 15 -15.52 17.56 6.67
N LEU A 16 -16.40 18.21 7.43
CA LEU A 16 -16.36 18.20 8.90
C LEU A 16 -16.71 16.81 9.46
N THR A 17 -17.75 16.14 8.96
CA THR A 17 -18.08 14.75 9.35
C THR A 17 -16.93 13.80 9.04
N TYR A 18 -16.28 13.96 7.89
CA TYR A 18 -15.10 13.18 7.52
C TYR A 18 -13.92 13.40 8.48
N ILE A 19 -13.62 14.65 8.84
CA ILE A 19 -12.54 14.97 9.78
C ILE A 19 -12.83 14.37 11.16
N ALA A 20 -14.06 14.50 11.66
CA ALA A 20 -14.47 13.92 12.94
C ALA A 20 -14.33 12.40 12.95
N ARG A 21 -14.82 11.72 11.90
CA ARG A 21 -14.69 10.27 11.74
C ARG A 21 -13.22 9.82 11.74
N ARG A 22 -12.31 10.59 11.13
CA ARG A 22 -10.87 10.29 11.16
C ARG A 22 -10.25 10.50 12.54
N ALA A 23 -10.67 11.52 13.26
CA ALA A 23 -10.22 11.73 14.63
C ALA A 23 -10.57 10.53 15.53
N GLU A 24 -11.78 9.97 15.39
CA GLU A 24 -12.20 8.75 16.09
C GLU A 24 -11.28 7.55 15.78
N LEU A 25 -11.06 7.27 14.49
CA LEU A 25 -10.20 6.16 14.06
C LEU A 25 -8.75 6.34 14.55
N ASN A 26 -8.25 7.58 14.57
CA ASN A 26 -6.92 7.88 15.09
C ASN A 26 -6.80 7.65 16.60
N VAL A 27 -7.85 7.93 17.39
CA VAL A 27 -7.87 7.61 18.82
C VAL A 27 -7.78 6.10 19.02
N ILE A 28 -8.55 5.32 18.26
CA ILE A 28 -8.50 3.84 18.29
C ILE A 28 -7.09 3.34 17.95
N ALA A 29 -6.47 3.87 16.89
CA ALA A 29 -5.13 3.48 16.49
C ALA A 29 -4.07 3.80 17.56
N LYS A 30 -4.15 4.97 18.20
CA LYS A 30 -3.24 5.38 19.27
C LYS A 30 -3.40 4.57 20.56
N ALA A 31 -4.58 4.02 20.80
CA ALA A 31 -4.85 3.21 21.99
C ALA A 31 -4.25 1.79 21.90
N TYR A 32 -3.96 1.30 20.69
CA TYR A 32 -3.42 -0.03 20.45
C TYR A 32 -2.01 -0.21 21.04
N LYS A 33 -1.78 -1.33 21.73
CA LYS A 33 -0.46 -1.79 22.16
C LYS A 33 -0.11 -3.12 21.53
N HIS A 34 1.19 -3.37 21.36
CA HIS A 34 1.66 -4.65 20.83
C HIS A 34 1.19 -5.80 21.72
N GLY A 35 0.61 -6.84 21.10
CA GLY A 35 0.04 -7.99 21.79
C GLY A 35 -1.47 -7.90 22.01
N ASP A 36 -2.06 -6.70 21.91
CA ASP A 36 -3.52 -6.54 21.96
C ASP A 36 -4.16 -7.09 20.67
N PRO A 37 -5.43 -7.55 20.73
CA PRO A 37 -6.20 -7.80 19.53
C PRO A 37 -6.40 -6.50 18.75
N LEU A 38 -6.40 -6.60 17.42
CA LEU A 38 -6.66 -5.49 16.53
C LEU A 38 -8.09 -4.98 16.70
N PRO A 39 -8.29 -3.65 16.67
CA PRO A 39 -9.57 -3.05 16.97
C PRO A 39 -10.62 -3.46 15.93
N ARG A 40 -11.81 -3.80 16.42
CA ARG A 40 -12.98 -3.98 15.57
C ARG A 40 -13.59 -2.61 15.28
N ILE A 41 -13.69 -2.27 13.99
CA ILE A 41 -14.27 -1.02 13.52
C ILE A 41 -15.66 -1.33 12.96
N GLU A 42 -16.67 -0.67 13.50
CA GLU A 42 -18.01 -0.66 12.92
C GLU A 42 -18.07 0.45 11.87
N TYR A 43 -18.22 0.04 10.61
CA TYR A 43 -18.26 0.95 9.48
C TYR A 43 -19.67 1.48 9.22
N THR A 44 -19.78 2.69 8.68
CA THR A 44 -21.06 3.28 8.27
C THR A 44 -21.54 2.65 6.96
N ALA A 45 -22.80 2.91 6.58
CA ALA A 45 -23.32 2.48 5.29
C ALA A 45 -22.57 3.13 4.11
N GLU A 46 -22.17 4.39 4.25
CA GLU A 46 -21.39 5.14 3.27
C GLU A 46 -19.97 4.57 3.10
N GLU A 47 -19.31 4.20 4.20
CA GLU A 47 -17.99 3.56 4.16
C GLU A 47 -18.07 2.20 3.45
N ARG A 48 -19.09 1.39 3.75
CA ARG A 48 -19.34 0.10 3.08
C ARG A 48 -19.62 0.26 1.59
N GLU A 49 -20.39 1.26 1.20
CA GLU A 49 -20.70 1.53 -0.20
C GLU A 49 -19.45 1.99 -0.97
N THR A 50 -18.65 2.86 -0.36
CA THR A 50 -17.35 3.28 -0.90
C THR A 50 -16.42 2.09 -1.13
N TRP A 51 -16.36 1.16 -0.17
CA TRP A 51 -15.64 -0.10 -0.32
C TRP A 51 -16.16 -0.94 -1.46
N ARG A 52 -17.47 -1.16 -1.53
CA ARG A 52 -18.11 -1.97 -2.57
C ARG A 52 -17.77 -1.46 -3.97
N ILE A 53 -17.89 -0.15 -4.20
CA ILE A 53 -17.53 0.48 -5.47
C ILE A 53 -16.04 0.25 -5.76
N ALA A 54 -15.17 0.63 -4.83
CA ALA A 54 -13.73 0.59 -5.05
C ALA A 54 -13.19 -0.85 -5.25
N TYR A 55 -13.74 -1.83 -4.54
CA TYR A 55 -13.38 -3.23 -4.67
C TYR A 55 -13.88 -3.83 -5.99
N THR A 56 -15.12 -3.52 -6.38
CA THR A 56 -15.70 -4.01 -7.65
C THR A 56 -14.92 -3.48 -8.84
N THR A 57 -14.62 -2.18 -8.86
CA THR A 57 -13.81 -1.56 -9.93
C THR A 57 -12.41 -2.17 -10.00
N LEU A 58 -11.74 -2.37 -8.85
CA LEU A 58 -10.41 -3.00 -8.86
C LEU A 58 -10.47 -4.46 -9.34
N LYS A 59 -11.53 -5.20 -9.00
CA LYS A 59 -11.71 -6.59 -9.42
C LYS A 59 -11.81 -6.74 -10.93
N GLU A 60 -12.40 -5.76 -11.63
CA GLU A 60 -12.46 -5.72 -13.08
C GLU A 60 -11.08 -5.41 -13.70
N LEU A 61 -10.33 -4.49 -13.08
CA LEU A 61 -9.04 -4.02 -13.60
C LEU A 61 -7.86 -4.97 -13.31
N ARG A 62 -7.89 -5.72 -12.21
CA ARG A 62 -6.70 -6.42 -11.69
C ARG A 62 -6.06 -7.38 -12.70
N LYS A 63 -6.87 -8.10 -13.49
CA LYS A 63 -6.35 -9.06 -14.47
C LYS A 63 -5.41 -8.41 -15.50
N ASP A 64 -5.76 -7.20 -15.93
CA ASP A 64 -5.03 -6.50 -16.99
C ASP A 64 -3.86 -5.68 -16.47
N PHE A 65 -3.87 -5.29 -15.19
CA PHE A 65 -2.90 -4.33 -14.67
C PHE A 65 -2.03 -4.80 -13.51
N THR A 66 -2.34 -5.91 -12.82
CA THR A 66 -1.53 -6.38 -11.67
C THR A 66 -0.75 -7.64 -11.99
N CYS A 67 0.36 -7.86 -11.28
CA CYS A 67 1.18 -9.05 -11.42
C CYS A 67 0.43 -10.34 -11.03
N SER A 68 0.93 -11.48 -11.49
CA SER A 68 0.36 -12.81 -11.20
C SER A 68 0.29 -13.13 -9.70
N GLU A 69 1.25 -12.65 -8.93
CA GLU A 69 1.42 -12.88 -7.50
C GLU A 69 0.29 -12.21 -6.73
N TYR A 70 -0.04 -10.96 -7.07
CA TYR A 70 -1.23 -10.29 -6.56
C TYR A 70 -2.50 -11.07 -6.89
N GLN A 71 -2.64 -11.49 -8.15
CA GLN A 71 -3.84 -12.18 -8.65
C GLN A 71 -4.07 -13.52 -7.93
N ASN A 72 -3.00 -14.28 -7.67
CA ASN A 72 -3.08 -15.53 -6.93
C ASN A 72 -3.50 -15.28 -5.47
N ASN A 73 -2.83 -14.34 -4.80
CA ASN A 73 -3.10 -14.06 -3.38
C ASN A 73 -4.50 -13.48 -3.15
N ILE A 74 -4.98 -12.58 -4.03
CA ILE A 74 -6.34 -12.01 -3.88
C ILE A 74 -7.42 -13.08 -4.08
N VAL A 75 -7.24 -14.03 -5.00
CA VAL A 75 -8.19 -15.13 -5.23
C VAL A 75 -8.25 -16.06 -3.99
N GLU A 76 -7.11 -16.37 -3.39
CA GLU A 76 -7.07 -17.18 -2.17
C GLU A 76 -7.72 -16.47 -0.98
N MET A 77 -7.47 -15.16 -0.84
CA MET A 77 -8.11 -14.35 0.21
C MET A 77 -9.62 -14.18 0.00
N GLU A 78 -10.09 -14.08 -1.25
CA GLU A 78 -11.51 -14.14 -1.60
C GLU A 78 -12.12 -15.50 -1.24
N ALA A 79 -11.45 -16.60 -1.59
CA ALA A 79 -11.90 -17.95 -1.28
C ALA A 79 -11.96 -18.24 0.23
N ALA A 80 -11.06 -17.62 1.00
CA ALA A 80 -11.07 -17.65 2.47
C ALA A 80 -12.14 -16.74 3.11
N GLY A 81 -12.92 -15.99 2.31
CA GLY A 81 -13.95 -15.07 2.79
C GLY A 81 -13.39 -13.85 3.53
N LEU A 82 -12.09 -13.55 3.35
CA LEU A 82 -11.43 -12.41 3.98
C LEU A 82 -11.77 -11.12 3.26
N LEU A 83 -11.76 -11.14 1.92
CA LEU A 83 -12.00 -9.99 1.07
C LEU A 83 -13.22 -10.25 0.18
N THR A 84 -14.25 -9.40 0.30
CA THR A 84 -15.46 -9.47 -0.51
C THR A 84 -15.96 -8.07 -0.84
N ALA A 85 -16.80 -7.91 -1.87
CA ALA A 85 -17.32 -6.58 -2.24
C ALA A 85 -18.37 -6.04 -1.23
N ASP A 86 -19.09 -6.93 -0.55
CA ASP A 86 -20.20 -6.61 0.36
C ASP A 86 -19.77 -6.17 1.76
N ARG A 87 -18.53 -6.49 2.17
CA ARG A 87 -18.05 -6.22 3.54
C ARG A 87 -16.60 -5.74 3.56
N ILE A 88 -16.36 -4.64 4.26
CA ILE A 88 -15.00 -4.20 4.60
C ILE A 88 -14.37 -5.28 5.49
N PRO A 89 -13.15 -5.76 5.18
CA PRO A 89 -12.53 -6.86 5.90
C PRO A 89 -12.26 -6.54 7.37
N SER A 90 -12.32 -7.59 8.20
CA SER A 90 -11.76 -7.54 9.55
C SER A 90 -10.23 -7.49 9.47
N ILE A 91 -9.64 -6.40 9.99
CA ILE A 91 -8.18 -6.21 10.01
C ILE A 91 -7.49 -7.35 10.79
N GLN A 92 -8.12 -7.84 11.87
CA GLN A 92 -7.62 -9.00 12.61
C GLN A 92 -7.56 -10.25 11.74
N ALA A 93 -8.64 -10.58 11.04
CA ALA A 93 -8.70 -11.78 10.22
C ALA A 93 -7.68 -11.74 9.06
N VAL A 94 -7.50 -10.57 8.44
CA VAL A 94 -6.48 -10.35 7.40
C VAL A 94 -5.07 -10.46 7.99
N SER A 95 -4.82 -9.85 9.15
CA SER A 95 -3.55 -9.95 9.86
C SER A 95 -3.20 -11.41 10.20
N ASP A 96 -4.15 -12.18 10.73
CA ASP A 96 -3.93 -13.58 11.08
C ASP A 96 -3.63 -14.44 9.84
N TYR A 97 -4.28 -14.13 8.72
CA TYR A 97 -4.01 -14.80 7.44
C TYR A 97 -2.59 -14.52 6.95
N ILE A 98 -2.19 -13.25 6.90
CA ILE A 98 -0.85 -12.83 6.50
C ILE A 98 0.20 -13.45 7.45
N GLN A 99 -0.07 -13.48 8.74
CA GLN A 99 0.85 -14.06 9.73
C GLN A 99 1.11 -15.54 9.48
N ARG A 100 0.08 -16.30 9.14
CA ARG A 100 0.24 -17.73 8.81
C ARG A 100 1.02 -17.93 7.51
N ARG A 101 0.97 -16.97 6.58
CA ARG A 101 1.60 -17.08 5.26
C ARG A 101 3.06 -16.66 5.24
N THR A 102 3.35 -15.50 5.81
CA THR A 102 4.66 -14.84 5.69
C THR A 102 5.22 -14.39 7.02
N GLY A 103 4.48 -14.57 8.12
CA GLY A 103 4.86 -14.06 9.42
C GLY A 103 4.69 -12.55 9.57
N PHE A 104 4.07 -11.83 8.63
CA PHE A 104 3.65 -10.42 8.79
C PHE A 104 2.34 -10.31 9.60
N GLN A 105 2.00 -9.15 10.16
CA GLN A 105 0.79 -8.91 10.99
C GLN A 105 0.44 -7.43 10.89
N LEU A 106 -0.82 -7.01 10.96
CA LEU A 106 -1.21 -5.61 10.81
C LEU A 106 -1.27 -4.82 12.13
N ARG A 107 -1.08 -3.48 12.11
CA ARG A 107 -1.12 -2.57 13.28
C ARG A 107 -1.72 -1.27 12.85
N PRO A 108 -2.72 -0.80 13.59
CA PRO A 108 -3.32 0.48 13.30
C PRO A 108 -2.32 1.61 13.51
N CYS A 109 -2.23 2.49 12.52
CA CYS A 109 -1.42 3.71 12.57
C CYS A 109 -2.34 4.92 12.39
N GLY A 110 -2.17 5.95 13.23
CA GLY A 110 -2.99 7.17 13.20
C GLY A 110 -2.58 8.21 12.14
N GLY A 111 -1.78 7.83 11.16
CA GLY A 111 -1.21 8.71 10.14
C GLY A 111 0.05 8.15 9.49
N LEU A 112 0.65 8.97 8.63
CA LEU A 112 1.94 8.67 8.01
C LEU A 112 3.03 8.68 9.09
N LEU A 113 3.82 7.61 9.14
CA LEU A 113 4.98 7.50 10.01
C LEU A 113 6.19 8.14 9.31
N SER A 114 7.14 8.68 10.07
CA SER A 114 8.38 9.20 9.49
C SER A 114 9.18 8.05 8.87
N ALA A 115 10.05 8.33 7.90
CA ALA A 115 10.89 7.31 7.26
C ALA A 115 11.80 6.57 8.26
N ARG A 116 12.11 7.17 9.42
CA ARG A 116 12.92 6.61 10.52
C ARG A 116 12.09 6.01 11.67
N ASP A 117 10.82 6.39 11.81
CA ASP A 117 9.87 5.70 12.70
C ASP A 117 9.16 4.54 11.98
N SER A 118 9.39 4.42 10.67
CA SER A 118 8.97 3.34 9.79
C SER A 118 9.96 2.17 9.64
N PRO A 119 11.14 2.13 10.29
CA PRO A 119 11.94 0.90 10.25
C PRO A 119 12.78 0.67 11.55
N PRO A 120 12.78 -0.51 12.20
CA PRO A 120 12.48 -1.89 11.78
C PRO A 120 11.20 -2.40 12.47
N LEU A 121 10.12 -1.63 12.49
CA LEU A 121 8.98 -1.96 13.32
C LEU A 121 7.98 -2.78 12.53
N TRP A 122 8.21 -4.10 12.58
CA TRP A 122 7.18 -5.11 12.67
C TRP A 122 6.17 -5.07 11.54
N ARG A 123 6.11 -6.09 10.70
CA ARG A 123 4.84 -6.74 10.33
C ARG A 123 3.76 -5.90 9.58
N PHE A 124 3.78 -4.57 9.54
CA PHE A 124 2.60 -3.72 9.47
C PHE A 124 2.43 -3.06 8.10
N ALA A 125 1.26 -3.27 7.49
CA ALA A 125 0.68 -2.33 6.54
C ALA A 125 0.48 -0.98 7.25
N CYS A 126 1.31 0.00 6.93
CA CYS A 126 1.21 1.35 7.46
C CYS A 126 0.07 2.11 6.79
N PHE A 127 -0.88 2.56 7.60
CA PHE A 127 -2.08 3.29 7.20
C PHE A 127 -1.74 4.66 6.60
N LYS A 128 -1.70 4.76 5.26
CA LYS A 128 -1.69 6.05 4.57
C LYS A 128 -3.02 6.78 4.76
N GLN A 129 -2.90 8.10 4.88
CA GLN A 129 -3.97 9.06 5.10
C GLN A 129 -5.12 8.85 4.09
N HIS A 130 -6.33 8.49 4.53
CA HIS A 130 -7.67 9.02 4.17
C HIS A 130 -8.72 8.20 4.96
N ALA A 131 -10.02 8.57 5.09
CA ALA A 131 -11.01 7.61 5.63
C ALA A 131 -11.19 6.38 4.71
N THR A 132 -10.64 6.47 3.50
CA THR A 132 -10.34 5.37 2.59
C THR A 132 -9.12 4.53 3.02
N SER A 133 -8.48 4.75 4.19
CA SER A 133 -7.23 4.09 4.58
C SER A 133 -7.41 2.61 4.87
N ALA A 134 -8.40 2.18 5.65
CA ALA A 134 -8.64 0.75 5.86
C ALA A 134 -8.98 0.04 4.52
N ILE A 135 -9.73 0.73 3.65
CA ILE A 135 -10.13 0.28 2.31
C ILE A 135 -8.93 0.21 1.35
N HIS A 136 -8.00 1.16 1.45
CA HIS A 136 -6.76 1.23 0.68
C HIS A 136 -5.79 0.15 1.16
N GLN A 137 -5.49 0.10 2.46
CA GLN A 137 -4.59 -0.89 3.07
C GLN A 137 -5.05 -2.33 2.87
N SER A 138 -6.36 -2.59 2.92
CA SER A 138 -6.90 -3.93 2.65
C SER A 138 -6.61 -4.42 1.23
N ARG A 139 -6.38 -3.49 0.28
CA ARG A 139 -5.98 -3.81 -1.10
C ARG A 139 -4.48 -4.04 -1.26
N HIS A 140 -3.67 -3.57 -0.31
CA HIS A 140 -2.22 -3.85 -0.22
C HIS A 140 -1.95 -5.25 0.35
N CYS A 141 -2.80 -5.69 1.26
CA CYS A 141 -2.66 -6.94 2.01
C CYS A 141 -2.37 -8.20 1.18
N PRO A 142 -2.94 -8.40 -0.03
CA PRO A 142 -2.59 -9.55 -0.86
C PRO A 142 -1.12 -9.62 -1.26
N MET A 143 -0.43 -8.49 -1.42
CA MET A 143 1.00 -8.50 -1.72
C MET A 143 1.83 -8.93 -0.51
N PHE A 144 1.41 -8.59 0.72
CA PHE A 144 2.09 -9.05 1.93
C PHE A 144 1.83 -10.52 2.28
N ALA A 145 0.88 -11.17 1.59
CA ALA A 145 0.72 -12.63 1.63
C ALA A 145 1.69 -13.37 0.68
N ASP A 146 2.43 -12.63 -0.16
CA ASP A 146 3.51 -13.15 -0.99
C ASP A 146 4.83 -13.21 -0.19
N PRO A 147 5.51 -14.38 -0.13
CA PRO A 147 6.77 -14.52 0.58
C PRO A 147 7.90 -13.62 0.07
N GLU A 148 8.00 -13.37 -1.24
CA GLU A 148 9.10 -12.57 -1.80
C GLU A 148 8.93 -11.08 -1.47
N ILE A 149 7.70 -10.57 -1.51
CA ILE A 149 7.40 -9.20 -1.05
C ILE A 149 7.63 -9.05 0.45
N ALA A 150 7.21 -10.04 1.23
CA ALA A 150 7.42 -10.02 2.67
C ALA A 150 8.91 -10.00 3.03
N GLU A 151 9.72 -10.83 2.37
CA GLU A 151 11.17 -10.86 2.55
C GLU A 151 11.82 -9.54 2.09
N LEU A 152 11.45 -9.03 0.91
CA LEU A 152 11.93 -7.75 0.39
C LEU A 152 11.64 -6.59 1.36
N SER A 153 10.41 -6.53 1.86
CA SER A 153 9.99 -5.49 2.80
C SER A 153 10.73 -5.59 4.13
N GLN A 154 10.99 -6.82 4.59
CA GLN A 154 11.78 -7.07 5.79
C GLN A 154 13.24 -6.65 5.61
N GLU A 155 13.86 -6.98 4.47
CA GLU A 155 15.25 -6.66 4.18
C GLU A 155 15.49 -5.15 4.18
N ILE A 156 14.64 -4.37 3.49
CA ILE A 156 14.72 -2.90 3.50
C ILE A 156 14.59 -2.36 4.93
N GLY A 157 13.68 -2.94 5.74
CA GLY A 157 13.50 -2.58 7.14
C GLY A 157 14.69 -2.93 8.04
N LEU A 158 15.43 -4.00 7.73
CA LEU A 158 16.65 -4.37 8.46
C LEU A 158 17.82 -3.44 8.09
N LEU A 159 17.93 -3.03 6.82
CA LEU A 159 18.98 -2.12 6.37
C LEU A 159 18.89 -0.73 6.96
N SER A 160 17.71 -0.34 7.43
CA SER A 160 17.53 0.94 8.11
C SER A 160 18.16 0.99 9.51
N LEU A 161 18.46 -0.18 10.10
CA LEU A 161 18.86 -0.27 11.50
C LEU A 161 20.24 0.32 11.69
N GLY A 162 20.31 1.42 12.43
CA GLY A 162 21.57 2.15 12.62
C GLY A 162 22.00 2.97 11.41
N ALA A 163 21.16 3.07 10.37
CA ALA A 163 21.42 3.88 9.19
C ALA A 163 21.35 5.38 9.50
N SER A 164 22.21 6.17 8.82
CA SER A 164 22.19 7.63 8.82
C SER A 164 20.90 8.17 8.20
N ASP A 165 20.56 9.44 8.44
CA ASP A 165 19.35 10.04 7.84
C ASP A 165 19.40 10.01 6.31
N GLU A 166 20.57 10.22 5.71
CA GLU A 166 20.79 10.11 4.27
C GLU A 166 20.54 8.68 3.75
N GLN A 167 21.01 7.66 4.48
CA GLN A 167 20.75 6.27 4.14
C GLN A 167 19.26 5.92 4.28
N ILE A 168 18.59 6.44 5.32
CA ILE A 168 17.14 6.28 5.51
C ILE A 168 16.36 6.89 4.34
N GLU A 169 16.74 8.08 3.86
CA GLU A 169 16.11 8.71 2.71
C GLU A 169 16.26 7.86 1.44
N ARG A 170 17.47 7.35 1.19
CA ARG A 170 17.73 6.42 0.07
C ARG A 170 16.89 5.15 0.16
N LEU A 171 16.80 4.53 1.33
CA LEU A 171 15.99 3.34 1.57
C LEU A 171 14.49 3.62 1.42
N ALA A 172 14.02 4.79 1.85
CA ALA A 172 12.64 5.22 1.67
C ALA A 172 12.30 5.40 0.19
N THR A 173 13.19 6.00 -0.60
CA THR A 173 13.06 6.13 -2.05
C THR A 173 13.05 4.75 -2.73
N LEU A 174 13.91 3.83 -2.29
CA LEU A 174 13.93 2.45 -2.76
C LEU A 174 12.59 1.75 -2.51
N TYR A 175 12.06 1.86 -1.28
CA TYR A 175 10.76 1.30 -0.91
C TYR A 175 9.62 1.91 -1.75
N PHE A 176 9.64 3.23 -1.96
CA PHE A 176 8.65 3.94 -2.76
C PHE A 176 8.59 3.39 -4.20
N PHE A 177 9.73 3.30 -4.87
CA PHE A 177 9.80 2.85 -6.27
C PHE A 177 9.73 1.32 -6.45
N THR A 178 9.60 0.54 -5.39
CA THR A 178 9.46 -0.92 -5.45
C THR A 178 8.15 -1.39 -4.83
N VAL A 179 8.04 -1.39 -3.50
CA VAL A 179 6.88 -1.93 -2.78
C VAL A 179 5.64 -1.05 -2.96
N GLU A 180 5.78 0.27 -3.10
CA GLU A 180 4.63 1.17 -3.26
C GLU A 180 4.23 1.39 -4.73
N PHE A 181 5.20 1.65 -5.61
CA PHE A 181 4.96 2.02 -7.02
C PHE A 181 5.78 1.21 -8.03
N GLY A 182 6.34 0.08 -7.64
CA GLY A 182 7.11 -0.78 -8.54
C GLY A 182 6.25 -1.51 -9.57
N LEU A 183 6.86 -1.77 -10.72
CA LEU A 183 6.27 -2.52 -11.84
C LEU A 183 7.14 -3.73 -12.17
N CYS A 184 6.55 -4.77 -12.76
CA CYS A 184 7.27 -5.86 -13.42
C CYS A 184 6.85 -6.06 -14.86
N GLU A 185 7.70 -6.73 -15.62
CA GLU A 185 7.37 -7.26 -16.94
C GLU A 185 6.91 -8.71 -16.83
N GLN A 186 5.67 -9.00 -17.26
CA GLN A 186 5.11 -10.34 -17.35
C GLN A 186 4.39 -10.49 -18.70
N ASP A 187 4.73 -11.55 -19.44
CA ASP A 187 4.18 -11.83 -20.77
C ASP A 187 4.28 -10.65 -21.76
N GLY A 188 5.42 -9.93 -21.71
CA GLY A 188 5.68 -8.75 -22.55
C GLY A 188 4.81 -7.53 -22.21
N LYS A 189 4.16 -7.53 -21.04
CA LYS A 189 3.35 -6.41 -20.54
C LYS A 189 3.89 -5.91 -19.21
N VAL A 190 3.77 -4.60 -18.99
CA VAL A 190 4.06 -3.97 -17.70
C VAL A 190 2.87 -4.20 -16.75
N LYS A 191 3.16 -4.68 -15.54
CA LYS A 191 2.20 -5.03 -14.50
C LYS A 191 2.59 -4.41 -13.17
N ALA A 192 1.61 -3.98 -12.39
CA ALA A 192 1.83 -3.43 -11.07
C ALA A 192 2.17 -4.52 -10.04
N ILE A 193 3.26 -4.30 -9.32
CA ILE A 193 3.59 -4.94 -8.04
C ILE A 193 3.22 -3.99 -6.90
N GLY A 194 3.45 -2.69 -7.12
CA GLY A 194 3.32 -1.62 -6.14
C GLY A 194 1.93 -1.55 -5.52
N ALA A 195 1.89 -1.60 -4.19
CA ALA A 195 0.64 -1.61 -3.44
C ALA A 195 -0.10 -0.26 -3.53
N GLY A 196 0.63 0.85 -3.67
CA GLY A 196 0.09 2.18 -3.97
C GLY A 196 -0.66 2.21 -5.31
N LEU A 197 -0.11 1.56 -6.34
CA LEU A 197 -0.78 1.45 -7.65
C LEU A 197 -2.05 0.62 -7.56
N ILE A 198 -1.98 -0.57 -6.94
CA ILE A 198 -3.12 -1.49 -6.79
C ILE A 198 -4.32 -0.83 -6.09
N SER A 199 -4.07 0.18 -5.26
CA SER A 199 -5.09 0.87 -4.48
C SER A 199 -5.59 2.19 -5.09
N ALA A 200 -5.02 2.61 -6.24
CA ALA A 200 -5.37 3.83 -6.96
C ALA A 200 -5.60 3.52 -8.45
N TYR A 201 -6.84 3.20 -8.85
CA TYR A 201 -7.17 2.74 -10.21
C TYR A 201 -6.72 3.69 -11.33
N GLY A 202 -6.83 5.00 -11.14
CA GLY A 202 -6.39 5.98 -12.12
C GLY A 202 -4.87 5.94 -12.34
N GLU A 203 -4.11 5.84 -11.25
CA GLU A 203 -2.65 5.75 -11.31
C GLU A 203 -2.19 4.36 -11.78
N LEU A 204 -2.92 3.30 -11.43
CA LEU A 204 -2.68 1.93 -11.93
C LEU A 204 -2.70 1.88 -13.47
N MET A 205 -3.76 2.45 -14.06
CA MET A 205 -3.90 2.51 -15.52
C MET A 205 -2.83 3.41 -16.15
N HIS A 206 -2.54 4.56 -15.53
CA HIS A 206 -1.47 5.46 -15.98
C HIS A 206 -0.10 4.77 -15.95
N ALA A 207 0.27 4.14 -14.83
CA ALA A 207 1.55 3.48 -14.62
C ALA A 207 1.80 2.32 -15.59
N CYS A 208 0.75 1.63 -16.04
CA CYS A 208 0.85 0.52 -17.00
C CYS A 208 0.63 0.95 -18.46
N SER A 209 0.44 2.25 -18.73
CA SER A 209 0.27 2.79 -20.09
C SER A 209 1.62 3.25 -20.67
N ASP A 210 1.62 3.66 -21.94
CA ASP A 210 2.80 4.23 -22.61
C ASP A 210 3.01 5.74 -22.31
N VAL A 211 2.22 6.32 -21.39
CA VAL A 211 2.30 7.75 -21.04
C VAL A 211 3.49 8.07 -20.12
N PRO A 212 3.71 7.39 -18.97
CA PRO A 212 4.88 7.63 -18.14
C PRO A 212 6.14 7.00 -18.75
N GLU A 213 7.29 7.46 -18.27
CA GLU A 213 8.56 6.82 -18.55
C GLU A 213 8.69 5.50 -17.75
N HIS A 214 9.14 4.44 -18.42
CA HIS A 214 9.53 3.18 -17.77
C HIS A 214 11.03 3.00 -17.85
N LYS A 215 11.69 2.85 -16.70
CA LYS A 215 13.12 2.52 -16.61
C LYS A 215 13.34 1.17 -15.96
N GLN A 216 14.38 0.47 -16.38
CA GLN A 216 14.80 -0.73 -15.67
C GLN A 216 15.22 -0.38 -14.25
N PHE A 217 14.81 -1.21 -13.29
CA PHE A 217 15.19 -1.05 -11.90
C PHE A 217 16.69 -1.28 -11.70
N HIS A 218 17.37 -0.23 -11.23
CA HIS A 218 18.76 -0.23 -10.81
C HIS A 218 18.85 0.55 -9.49
N PRO A 219 19.16 -0.10 -8.34
CA PRO A 219 19.14 0.56 -7.03
C PRO A 219 19.93 1.87 -6.99
N GLU A 220 21.13 1.91 -7.59
CA GLU A 220 21.99 3.11 -7.59
C GLU A 220 21.38 4.32 -8.29
N VAL A 221 20.51 4.09 -9.28
CA VAL A 221 19.76 5.16 -9.96
C VAL A 221 18.49 5.48 -9.18
N THR A 222 17.79 4.46 -8.70
CA THR A 222 16.50 4.61 -8.01
C THR A 222 16.63 5.39 -6.72
N VAL A 223 17.62 5.12 -5.87
CA VAL A 223 17.76 5.73 -4.53
C VAL A 223 17.98 7.25 -4.53
N VAL A 224 18.45 7.82 -5.65
CA VAL A 224 18.65 9.27 -5.82
C VAL A 224 17.55 9.92 -6.68
N THR A 225 16.56 9.14 -7.12
CA THR A 225 15.46 9.64 -7.93
C THR A 225 14.46 10.37 -7.04
N THR A 226 14.12 11.61 -7.39
CA THR A 226 13.12 12.40 -6.67
C THR A 226 11.71 12.04 -7.12
N TYR A 227 10.73 12.21 -6.24
CA TYR A 227 9.32 11.94 -6.51
C TYR A 227 8.41 12.96 -5.81
N ASP A 228 7.17 13.09 -6.30
CA ASP A 228 6.11 13.93 -5.72
C ASP A 228 4.91 13.02 -5.43
N ASP A 229 4.59 12.82 -4.15
CA ASP A 229 3.52 11.94 -3.69
C ASP A 229 2.10 12.51 -3.87
N SER A 230 1.99 13.75 -4.36
CA SER A 230 0.71 14.43 -4.63
C SER A 230 0.20 14.26 -6.06
N LYS A 231 1.01 13.70 -6.97
CA LYS A 231 0.70 13.53 -8.39
C LYS A 231 1.00 12.12 -8.87
N TYR A 232 0.46 11.76 -10.03
CA TYR A 232 0.86 10.54 -10.72
C TYR A 232 2.33 10.60 -11.11
N GLN A 233 3.06 9.51 -10.88
CA GLN A 233 4.48 9.52 -11.16
C GLN A 233 4.74 9.63 -12.68
N PRO A 234 5.69 10.48 -13.10
CA PRO A 234 6.10 10.57 -14.49
C PRO A 234 7.07 9.44 -14.87
N LEU A 235 7.65 8.75 -13.88
CA LEU A 235 8.65 7.71 -14.04
C LEU A 235 8.32 6.54 -13.10
N TYR A 236 8.36 5.33 -13.63
CA TYR A 236 8.28 4.09 -12.85
C TYR A 236 9.46 3.17 -13.16
N PHE A 237 9.87 2.40 -12.16
CA PHE A 237 10.89 1.38 -12.31
C PHE A 237 10.28 0.00 -12.54
N VAL A 238 10.76 -0.68 -13.58
CA VAL A 238 10.31 -2.00 -14.02
C VAL A 238 11.39 -3.03 -13.71
N THR A 239 10.97 -4.13 -13.09
CA THR A 239 11.81 -5.32 -12.84
C THR A 239 11.37 -6.51 -13.69
N LYS A 240 12.17 -7.57 -13.74
CA LYS A 240 11.78 -8.85 -14.34
C LYS A 240 10.84 -9.67 -13.44
N SER A 241 11.00 -9.56 -12.13
CA SER A 241 10.23 -10.30 -11.12
C SER A 241 10.45 -9.70 -9.73
N ILE A 242 9.61 -10.03 -8.76
CA ILE A 242 9.80 -9.61 -7.37
C ILE A 242 11.15 -10.10 -6.84
N LYS A 243 11.55 -11.33 -7.19
CA LYS A 243 12.90 -11.84 -6.95
C LYS A 243 14.03 -10.98 -7.55
N ASP A 244 13.88 -10.45 -8.77
CA ASP A 244 14.89 -9.55 -9.36
C ASP A 244 14.99 -8.22 -8.61
N PHE A 245 13.89 -7.68 -8.08
CA PHE A 245 13.97 -6.56 -7.11
C PHE A 245 14.81 -6.95 -5.90
N MET A 246 14.50 -8.09 -5.27
CA MET A 246 15.16 -8.56 -4.06
C MET A 246 16.67 -8.78 -4.27
N ASP A 247 17.06 -9.50 -5.31
CA ASP A 247 18.46 -9.83 -5.60
C ASP A 247 19.28 -8.56 -5.85
N LYS A 248 18.73 -7.58 -6.58
CA LYS A 248 19.38 -6.29 -6.83
C LYS A 248 19.50 -5.46 -5.56
N ILE A 249 18.48 -5.44 -4.71
CA ILE A 249 18.50 -4.71 -3.44
C ILE A 249 19.52 -5.31 -2.47
N LYS A 250 19.56 -6.64 -2.34
CA LYS A 250 20.58 -7.33 -1.53
C LYS A 250 22.00 -7.04 -2.02
N THR A 251 22.19 -7.00 -3.34
CA THR A 251 23.49 -6.63 -3.93
C THR A 251 23.87 -5.18 -3.61
N TYR A 252 22.93 -4.24 -3.73
CA TYR A 252 23.15 -2.83 -3.40
C TYR A 252 23.39 -2.60 -1.90
N ALA A 253 22.66 -3.31 -1.04
CA ALA A 253 22.85 -3.26 0.40
C ALA A 253 24.28 -3.62 0.82
N ALA A 254 24.89 -4.60 0.15
CA ALA A 254 26.27 -5.00 0.40
C ALA A 254 27.31 -3.91 0.04
N THR A 255 26.94 -2.87 -0.72
CA THR A 255 27.84 -1.77 -1.10
C THR A 255 27.73 -0.54 -0.19
N ILE A 256 26.76 -0.50 0.71
CA ILE A 256 26.48 0.66 1.60
C ILE A 256 27.06 0.46 3.01
N ASN A 257 27.51 -0.76 3.32
CA ASN A 257 28.19 -1.12 4.57
C ASN A 257 29.71 -0.86 4.49
#